data_AF-A0A9D7IY48-F1
#
_entry.id   AF-A0A9D7IY48-F1
#
_cell.length_a   1.000
_cell.length_b   1.000
_cell.length_c   1.000
_cell.angle_alpha   90.00
_cell.angle_beta   90.00
_cell.angle_gamma   90.00
#
_symmetry.space_group_name_H-M   'P 1'
#
loop_
_entity.id
_entity.type
_entity.pdbx_description
1 polymer ?
#
loop_
_entity_poly.entity_id
_entity_poly.type
_entity_poly.pdbx_seq_one_letter_code
_entity_poly.pdbx_strand_id
1 'polypeptide(L)'
;MKFILRMTLLFAFHLAFSSSVFGQTQLLDGDWQFSADRGGVLKIQDLGTLKDWRVIRVPSSWNSQFEDLRDYRGVGWYRRTVNLERSQNRAGGPAQIRRG
;
A
#
# COMPACT_ATOMS: atom_id res chain seq x y z
N MET A 1 -35.19 44.58 -15.04
CA MET A 1 -35.31 43.18 -14.58
C MET A 1 -34.37 42.17 -15.26
N LYS A 2 -33.95 42.34 -16.52
CA LYS A 2 -33.07 41.37 -17.23
C LYS A 2 -31.58 41.34 -16.79
N PHE A 3 -31.08 42.38 -16.13
CA PHE A 3 -29.68 42.48 -15.67
C PHE A 3 -29.40 41.71 -14.37
N ILE A 4 -30.36 41.67 -13.43
CA ILE A 4 -30.22 40.96 -12.14
C ILE A 4 -30.16 39.44 -12.38
N LEU A 5 -30.91 38.93 -13.35
CA LEU A 5 -30.95 37.51 -13.71
C LEU A 5 -29.62 37.01 -14.33
N ARG A 6 -28.86 37.88 -15.01
CA ARG A 6 -27.54 37.53 -15.59
C ARG A 6 -26.41 37.56 -14.56
N MET A 7 -26.51 38.41 -13.53
CA MET A 7 -25.52 38.48 -12.44
C MET A 7 -25.60 37.28 -11.50
N THR A 8 -26.80 36.74 -11.24
CA THR A 8 -26.96 35.52 -10.43
C THR A 8 -26.42 34.28 -11.15
N LEU A 9 -26.50 34.24 -12.48
CA LEU A 9 -26.02 33.12 -13.30
C LEU A 9 -24.49 33.05 -13.39
N LEU A 10 -23.79 34.18 -13.26
CA LEU A 10 -22.32 34.23 -13.17
C LEU A 10 -21.80 33.90 -11.76
N PHE A 11 -22.60 34.16 -10.71
CA PHE A 11 -22.23 33.83 -9.33
C PHE A 11 -22.37 32.33 -9.02
N ALA A 12 -23.37 31.65 -9.62
CA ALA A 12 -23.57 30.21 -9.46
C ALA A 12 -22.52 29.35 -10.19
N PHE A 13 -21.82 29.90 -11.19
CA PHE A 13 -20.76 29.18 -11.92
C PHE A 13 -19.46 29.04 -11.11
N HIS A 14 -19.25 29.87 -10.08
CA HIS A 14 -18.03 29.84 -9.27
C HIS A 14 -18.06 28.90 -8.06
N LEU A 15 -19.23 28.42 -7.65
CA LEU A 15 -19.37 27.64 -6.40
C LEU A 15 -19.24 26.12 -6.56
N ALA A 16 -19.05 25.59 -7.78
CA ALA A 16 -19.19 24.15 -8.01
C ALA A 16 -17.87 23.38 -8.25
N PHE A 17 -16.70 23.99 -8.06
CA PHE A 17 -15.42 23.26 -8.14
C PHE A 17 -14.82 23.04 -6.74
N SER A 18 -15.50 22.23 -5.94
CA SER A 18 -14.82 21.55 -4.83
C SER A 18 -13.87 20.53 -5.43
N SER A 19 -12.58 20.86 -5.50
CA SER A 19 -11.53 19.91 -5.87
C SER A 19 -11.48 18.78 -4.84
N SER A 20 -12.06 17.62 -5.18
CA SER A 20 -11.85 16.43 -4.37
C SER A 20 -10.36 16.05 -4.42
N VAL A 21 -9.70 16.03 -3.26
CA VAL A 21 -8.37 15.45 -3.13
C VAL A 21 -8.52 13.93 -3.18
N PHE A 22 -8.38 13.34 -4.37
CA PHE A 22 -8.33 11.89 -4.51
C PHE A 22 -6.95 11.39 -4.08
N GLY A 23 -6.91 10.59 -3.02
CA GLY A 23 -5.73 9.79 -2.69
C GLY A 23 -5.62 8.59 -3.64
N GLN A 24 -4.41 8.27 -4.08
CA GLN A 24 -4.16 7.06 -4.87
C GLN A 24 -3.93 5.88 -3.92
N THR A 25 -4.77 4.85 -4.03
CA THR A 25 -4.54 3.55 -3.38
C THR A 25 -4.01 2.58 -4.41
N GLN A 26 -2.87 1.96 -4.12
CA GLN A 26 -2.29 0.91 -4.94
C GLN A 26 -2.26 -0.39 -4.14
N LEU A 27 -2.82 -1.45 -4.70
CA LEU A 27 -2.71 -2.80 -4.12
C LEU A 27 -1.28 -3.30 -4.27
N LEU A 28 -0.78 -3.95 -3.22
CA LEU A 28 0.54 -4.57 -3.20
C LEU A 28 0.43 -6.10 -3.29
N ASP A 29 -0.64 -6.62 -3.86
CA ASP A 29 -0.83 -8.04 -4.13
C ASP A 29 0.17 -8.53 -5.19
N GLY A 30 0.34 -9.86 -5.26
CA GLY A 30 1.27 -10.51 -6.16
C GLY A 30 2.46 -11.13 -5.43
N ASP A 31 3.63 -11.11 -6.07
CA ASP A 31 4.79 -11.84 -5.58
C ASP A 31 5.56 -11.03 -4.54
N TRP A 32 5.84 -11.68 -3.42
CA TRP A 32 6.67 -11.19 -2.33
C TRP A 32 7.78 -12.19 -2.05
N GLN A 33 8.78 -11.75 -1.29
CA GLN A 33 9.78 -12.63 -0.71
C GLN A 33 9.39 -12.92 0.74
N PHE A 34 9.51 -14.17 1.14
CA PHE A 34 9.16 -14.67 2.47
C PHE A 34 10.29 -15.49 3.08
N SER A 35 10.49 -15.35 4.39
CA SER A 35 11.40 -16.19 5.17
C SER A 35 10.74 -16.54 6.51
N ALA A 36 10.76 -17.82 6.87
CA ALA A 36 10.31 -18.29 8.18
C ALA A 36 11.44 -18.13 9.21
N ASP A 37 11.17 -17.47 10.33
CA ASP A 37 12.09 -17.34 11.45
C ASP A 37 11.90 -18.52 12.41
N ARG A 38 12.38 -19.70 12.01
CA ARG A 38 12.20 -20.93 12.79
C ARG A 38 12.79 -20.85 14.20
N GLY A 39 13.84 -20.04 14.39
CA GLY A 39 14.46 -19.81 15.70
C GLY A 39 13.76 -18.75 16.54
N GLY A 40 12.94 -17.88 15.93
CA GLY A 40 12.32 -16.75 16.60
C GLY A 40 13.31 -15.69 17.06
N VAL A 41 14.47 -15.59 16.39
CA VAL A 41 15.60 -14.75 16.82
C VAL A 41 15.93 -13.63 15.85
N LEU A 42 15.34 -13.64 14.64
CA LEU A 42 15.67 -12.67 13.60
C LEU A 42 15.17 -11.29 13.97
N LYS A 43 16.03 -10.30 13.80
CA LYS A 43 15.70 -8.88 13.94
C LYS A 43 15.77 -8.20 12.59
N ILE A 44 15.23 -6.98 12.51
CA ILE A 44 15.23 -6.17 11.28
C ILE A 44 16.65 -5.99 10.72
N GLN A 45 17.66 -5.88 11.58
CA GLN A 45 19.06 -5.70 11.14
C GLN A 45 19.61 -6.95 10.43
N ASP A 46 19.08 -8.13 10.74
CA ASP A 46 19.54 -9.41 10.19
C ASP A 46 18.93 -9.70 8.81
N LEU A 47 17.80 -9.05 8.47
CA LEU A 47 17.03 -9.36 7.26
C LEU A 47 17.79 -9.09 5.96
N GLY A 48 18.78 -8.19 5.99
CA GLY A 48 19.60 -7.83 4.84
C GLY A 48 20.56 -8.94 4.40
N THR A 49 20.99 -9.80 5.31
CA THR A 49 21.99 -10.86 5.06
C THR A 49 21.37 -12.26 4.93
N LEU A 50 20.08 -12.40 5.26
CA LEU A 50 19.33 -13.64 5.07
C LEU A 50 19.37 -14.09 3.61
N LYS A 51 19.71 -15.35 3.41
CA LYS A 51 19.75 -16.00 2.08
C LYS A 51 18.47 -16.77 1.77
N ASP A 52 17.68 -17.10 2.78
CA ASP A 52 16.63 -18.12 2.71
C ASP A 52 15.28 -17.56 2.25
N TRP A 53 15.31 -16.48 1.46
CA TRP A 53 14.11 -15.86 0.93
C TRP A 53 13.51 -16.72 -0.18
N ARG A 54 12.20 -16.98 -0.08
CA ARG A 54 11.41 -17.74 -1.05
C ARG A 54 10.30 -16.87 -1.60
N VAL A 55 9.92 -17.08 -2.85
CA VAL A 55 8.78 -16.36 -3.44
C VAL A 55 7.48 -16.87 -2.80
N ILE A 56 6.59 -15.95 -2.41
CA ILE A 56 5.23 -16.24 -1.94
C ILE A 56 4.23 -15.32 -2.65
N ARG A 57 3.02 -15.82 -2.92
CA ARG A 57 1.91 -15.01 -3.45
C ARG A 57 1.09 -14.40 -2.31
N VAL A 58 0.83 -13.10 -2.38
CA VAL A 58 -0.05 -12.36 -1.47
C VAL A 58 -1.29 -11.87 -2.25
N PRO A 59 -2.52 -11.96 -1.71
CA PRO A 59 -2.86 -12.50 -0.40
C PRO A 59 -2.91 -14.04 -0.43
N SER A 60 -2.26 -14.68 0.54
CA SER A 60 -2.43 -16.10 0.87
C SER A 60 -1.59 -16.42 2.13
N SER A 61 -1.85 -17.56 2.76
CA SER A 61 -1.11 -18.03 3.94
C SER A 61 0.18 -18.76 3.53
N TRP A 62 1.26 -18.58 4.29
CA TRP A 62 2.47 -19.40 4.11
C TRP A 62 2.21 -20.88 4.44
N ASN A 63 1.27 -21.18 5.35
CA ASN A 63 0.94 -22.57 5.73
C ASN A 63 0.27 -23.33 4.57
N SER A 64 -0.40 -22.64 3.65
CA SER A 64 -1.03 -23.27 2.49
C SER A 64 -0.10 -23.40 1.30
N GLN A 65 0.86 -22.48 1.15
CA GLN A 65 1.78 -22.44 0.01
C GLN A 65 3.05 -23.28 0.19
N PHE A 66 3.52 -23.47 1.41
CA PHE A 66 4.75 -24.21 1.67
C PHE A 66 4.46 -25.47 2.50
N GLU A 67 4.72 -26.63 1.91
CA GLU A 67 4.51 -27.92 2.56
C GLU A 67 5.33 -28.05 3.86
N ASP A 68 6.58 -27.57 3.83
CA ASP A 68 7.48 -27.58 4.99
C ASP A 68 7.06 -26.62 6.13
N LEU A 69 6.01 -25.81 5.92
CA LEU A 69 5.49 -24.85 6.88
C LEU A 69 4.02 -25.07 7.24
N ARG A 70 3.38 -26.18 6.82
CA ARG A 70 1.96 -26.43 7.13
C ARG A 70 1.65 -26.35 8.63
N ASP A 71 2.50 -26.97 9.44
CA ASP A 71 2.34 -27.01 10.91
C ASP A 71 3.16 -25.94 11.64
N TYR A 72 3.91 -25.11 10.91
CA TYR A 72 4.72 -24.07 11.50
C TYR A 72 3.85 -22.88 11.97
N ARG A 73 3.94 -22.55 13.26
CA ARG A 73 3.15 -21.49 13.93
C ARG A 73 4.02 -20.37 14.52
N GLY A 74 5.21 -20.17 13.97
CA GLY A 74 6.15 -19.16 14.44
C GLY A 74 6.07 -17.84 13.65
N VAL A 75 7.20 -17.15 13.59
CA VAL A 75 7.33 -15.81 12.98
C VAL A 75 7.72 -15.94 11.51
N GLY A 76 7.10 -15.11 10.67
CA GLY A 76 7.40 -15.03 9.25
C GLY A 76 7.69 -13.59 8.84
N TRP A 77 8.75 -13.39 8.05
CA TRP A 77 9.13 -12.10 7.52
C TRP A 77 8.78 -12.00 6.04
N TYR A 78 8.27 -10.83 5.63
CA TYR A 78 7.96 -10.52 4.23
C TYR A 78 8.76 -9.32 3.77
N ARG A 79 9.21 -9.32 2.52
CA ARG A 79 9.79 -8.15 1.86
C ARG A 79 9.37 -8.04 0.40
N ARG A 80 9.25 -6.80 -0.07
CA ARG A 80 9.02 -6.44 -1.46
C ARG A 80 9.56 -5.04 -1.70
N THR A 81 10.20 -4.83 -2.86
CA THR A 81 10.55 -3.48 -3.32
C THR A 81 9.32 -2.84 -3.94
N VAL A 82 8.96 -1.65 -3.49
CA VAL A 82 7.84 -0.87 -4.03
C VAL A 82 8.39 0.44 -4.56
N ASN A 83 8.13 0.73 -5.83
CA ASN A 83 8.48 2.00 -6.43
C ASN A 83 7.37 3.00 -6.10
N LEU A 84 7.72 4.01 -5.29
CA LEU A 84 6.82 5.11 -4.99
C LEU A 84 7.00 6.18 -6.07
N GLU A 85 6.04 6.30 -6.97
CA GLU A 85 5.96 7.48 -7.81
C GLU A 85 5.62 8.68 -6.94
N ARG A 86 6.50 9.70 -6.94
CA ARG A 86 6.21 10.95 -6.25
C ARG A 86 5.08 11.65 -7.00
N SER A 87 3.84 11.55 -6.48
CA SER A 87 2.73 12.33 -7.01
C SER A 87 3.11 13.82 -6.96
N GLN A 88 2.95 14.54 -8.07
CA GLN A 88 3.43 15.92 -8.21
C GLN A 88 2.68 16.94 -7.32
N ASN A 89 1.61 16.51 -6.65
CA ASN A 89 0.87 17.33 -5.70
C ASN A 89 1.58 17.38 -4.34
N ARG A 90 2.33 18.47 -4.12
CA ARG A 90 2.98 18.80 -2.83
C ARG A 90 2.01 18.96 -1.64
N ALA A 91 0.70 18.93 -1.87
CA ALA A 91 -0.33 18.98 -0.84
C ALA A 91 -0.75 17.58 -0.30
N GLY A 92 -0.23 16.50 -0.87
CA GLY A 92 -0.53 15.13 -0.42
C GLY A 92 0.18 14.78 0.89
N GLY A 93 -0.55 14.17 1.83
CA GLY A 93 0.02 13.64 3.07
C GLY A 93 1.03 12.49 2.83
N PRO A 94 1.74 12.03 3.88
CA PRO A 94 2.73 10.96 3.74
C PRO A 94 2.10 9.67 3.22
N ALA A 95 2.83 8.95 2.34
CA ALA A 95 2.41 7.62 1.90
C ALA A 95 2.19 6.70 3.11
N GLN A 96 1.07 5.97 3.11
CA GLN A 96 0.68 5.07 4.21
C GLN A 96 0.58 3.65 3.69
N ILE A 97 1.20 2.69 4.40
CA ILE A 97 1.00 1.26 4.14
C ILE A 97 -0.15 0.78 5.00
N ARG A 98 -1.16 0.18 4.37
CA ARG A 98 -2.31 -0.41 5.06
C ARG A 98 -2.27 -1.93 4.88
N ARG A 99 -2.41 -2.67 5.98
CA ARG A 99 -2.68 -4.11 5.93
C ARG A 99 -4.19 -4.26 5.77
N GLY A 100 -4.62 -4.84 4.65
CA GLY A 100 -6.02 -5.11 4.36
C GLY A 100 -6.56 -6.31 5.11
#